data_AF-A0A8J2LVC4-F1
#
_entry.id   AF-A0A8J2LVC4-F1
#
_cell.length_a   1.000
_cell.length_b   1.000
_cell.length_c   1.000
_cell.angle_alpha   90.00
_cell.angle_beta   90.00
_cell.angle_gamma   90.00
#
_symmetry.space_group_name_H-M   'P 1'
#
loop_
_entity.id
_entity.type
_entity.pdbx_description
1 polymer ?
#
loop_
_entity_poly.entity_id
_entity_poly.type
_entity_poly.pdbx_seq_one_letter_code
_entity_poly.pdbx_strand_id
1 'polypeptide(L)'
;MQVITINETALQEFGFSLKTVRCCYKVISRVDQTWQNYDYYADRRTITSKDCKVLKNVKTTIPEEFVRVQCISTAWPMQGDVLYRQYHALFQPQRSANTTSKIKRWKTSEKEAPPNVFVLGIDSMSSANFGRTMPKTKQ
;
A
#
# COMPACT_ATOMS: atom_id res chain seq x y z
N MET A 1 6.70 -8.32 8.13
CA MET A 1 5.66 -7.45 8.69
C MET A 1 6.13 -6.01 8.51
N GLN A 2 5.31 -5.12 7.95
CA GLN A 2 5.68 -3.72 7.75
C GLN A 2 5.17 -2.84 8.89
N VAL A 3 5.82 -1.71 9.09
CA VAL A 3 5.59 -0.79 10.21
C VAL A 3 5.16 0.56 9.66
N ILE A 4 4.00 1.05 10.07
CA ILE A 4 3.64 2.45 9.89
C ILE A 4 4.24 3.23 11.05
N THR A 5 4.94 4.32 10.71
CA THR A 5 5.55 5.24 11.67
C THR A 5 4.87 6.59 11.59
N ILE A 6 4.35 7.09 12.71
CA ILE A 6 3.87 8.47 12.83
C ILE A 6 5.07 9.37 13.03
N ASN A 7 5.25 10.38 12.17
CA ASN A 7 6.30 11.37 12.33
C ASN A 7 5.89 12.37 13.41
N GLU A 8 6.45 12.21 14.61
CA GLU A 8 6.16 13.09 15.75
C GLU A 8 6.65 14.52 15.53
N THR A 9 7.80 14.70 14.86
CA THR A 9 8.34 16.03 14.55
C THR A 9 7.36 16.82 13.69
N ALA A 10 6.88 16.22 12.61
CA ALA A 10 5.88 16.85 11.74
C ALA A 10 4.58 17.12 12.51
N LEU A 11 4.16 16.19 13.38
CA LEU A 11 2.95 16.35 14.18
C LEU A 11 3.05 17.57 15.12
N GLN A 12 4.20 17.77 15.75
CA GLN A 12 4.48 18.91 16.63
C GLN A 12 4.56 20.23 15.86
N GLU A 13 5.15 20.23 14.66
CA GLU A 13 5.18 21.40 13.77
C GLU A 13 3.77 21.86 13.39
N PHE A 14 2.82 20.93 13.25
CA PHE A 14 1.41 21.24 13.05
C PHE A 14 0.65 21.63 14.33
N GLY A 15 1.33 21.71 15.48
CA GLY A 15 0.72 22.09 16.77
C GLY A 15 -0.04 20.95 17.47
N PHE A 16 0.18 19.70 17.05
CA PHE A 16 -0.47 18.54 17.64
C PHE A 16 0.52 17.62 18.36
N SER A 17 0.00 16.80 19.27
CA SER A 17 0.72 15.72 19.94
C SER A 17 -0.03 14.40 19.78
N LEU A 18 0.63 13.28 20.07
CA LEU A 18 -0.05 11.97 20.07
C LEU A 18 -1.20 11.87 21.10
N LYS A 19 -1.24 12.76 22.11
CA LYS A 19 -2.34 12.81 23.08
C LYS A 19 -3.56 13.54 22.55
N THR A 20 -3.35 14.48 21.63
CA THR A 20 -4.38 15.34 21.04
C THR A 20 -4.85 14.85 19.68
N VAL A 21 -4.39 13.67 19.25
CA VAL A 21 -4.72 13.08 17.96
C VAL A 21 -5.07 11.61 18.14
N ARG A 22 -6.19 11.20 17.57
CA ARG A 22 -6.59 9.80 17.51
C ARG A 22 -6.43 9.29 16.07
N CYS A 23 -5.44 8.43 15.86
CA CYS A 23 -5.21 7.78 14.58
C CYS A 23 -5.73 6.34 14.58
N CYS A 24 -6.34 5.93 13.47
CA CYS A 24 -6.72 4.55 13.23
C CYS A 24 -6.61 4.22 11.75
N TYR A 25 -6.56 2.93 11.42
CA TYR A 25 -6.54 2.47 10.05
C TYR A 25 -7.72 1.53 9.75
N LYS A 26 -8.18 1.59 8.51
CA LYS A 26 -9.17 0.68 7.95
C LYS A 26 -8.53 -0.15 6.86
N VAL A 27 -8.76 -1.45 6.91
CA VAL A 27 -8.25 -2.39 5.90
C VAL A 27 -9.05 -2.23 4.62
N ILE A 28 -8.36 -2.28 3.49
CA ILE A 28 -8.97 -2.35 2.16
C ILE A 28 -8.65 -3.74 1.62
N SER A 29 -9.70 -4.53 1.38
CA SER A 29 -9.58 -5.85 0.78
C SER A 29 -10.22 -5.86 -0.60
N ARG A 30 -9.70 -6.71 -1.48
CA ARG A 30 -10.36 -7.01 -2.74
C ARG A 30 -11.56 -7.92 -2.48
N VAL A 31 -12.59 -7.79 -3.32
CA VAL A 31 -13.72 -8.73 -3.29
C VAL A 31 -13.31 -9.98 -4.03
N ASP A 32 -13.30 -11.12 -3.36
CA ASP A 32 -13.13 -12.41 -4.04
C ASP A 32 -14.39 -12.67 -4.87
N GLN A 33 -14.20 -12.83 -6.17
CA GLN A 33 -15.27 -13.11 -7.13
C GLN A 33 -15.07 -14.50 -7.72
N THR A 34 -16.16 -15.23 -7.90
CA THR A 34 -16.15 -16.45 -8.71
C THR A 34 -15.98 -16.09 -10.19
N TRP A 35 -15.44 -17.01 -10.98
CA TRP A 35 -15.21 -16.83 -12.42
C TRP A 35 -16.46 -16.35 -13.19
N GLN A 36 -17.66 -16.75 -12.76
CA GLN A 36 -18.91 -16.31 -13.41
C GLN A 36 -19.27 -14.83 -13.16
N ASN A 37 -18.70 -14.23 -12.11
CA ASN A 37 -18.99 -12.85 -11.69
C ASN A 37 -17.87 -11.86 -12.08
N TYR A 38 -16.90 -12.33 -12.86
CA TYR A 38 -15.78 -11.51 -13.31
C TYR A 38 -16.23 -10.63 -14.48
N ASP A 39 -16.47 -9.35 -14.21
CA ASP A 39 -16.77 -8.35 -15.23
C ASP A 39 -15.57 -7.42 -15.46
N TYR A 40 -15.67 -6.52 -16.43
CA TYR A 40 -14.64 -5.51 -16.72
C TYR A 40 -14.32 -4.62 -15.50
N TYR A 41 -15.20 -4.53 -14.51
CA TYR A 41 -15.02 -3.72 -13.30
C TYR A 41 -14.58 -4.55 -12.08
N ALA A 42 -14.25 -5.82 -12.25
CA ALA A 42 -13.83 -6.72 -11.18
C ALA A 42 -12.71 -6.09 -10.31
N ASP A 43 -11.72 -5.49 -10.96
CA ASP A 43 -10.58 -4.85 -10.30
C ASP A 43 -10.95 -3.57 -9.52
N ARG A 44 -12.11 -2.97 -9.79
CA ARG A 44 -12.60 -1.78 -9.07
C ARG A 44 -13.38 -2.14 -7.80
N ARG A 45 -13.68 -3.41 -7.59
CA ARG A 45 -14.48 -3.88 -6.44
C ARG A 45 -13.57 -4.08 -5.22
N THR A 46 -13.48 -3.05 -4.39
CA THR A 46 -12.77 -3.11 -3.09
C THR A 46 -13.73 -2.86 -1.94
N ILE A 47 -13.58 -3.61 -0.85
CA ILE A 47 -14.32 -3.38 0.39
C ILE A 47 -13.37 -2.71 1.39
N THR A 48 -13.83 -1.61 1.97
CA THR A 48 -13.17 -1.03 3.15
C THR A 48 -13.81 -1.61 4.40
N SER A 49 -13.00 -2.14 5.31
CA SER A 49 -13.47 -2.62 6.61
C SER A 49 -14.19 -1.51 7.37
N LYS A 50 -15.27 -1.88 8.06
CA LYS A 50 -16.02 -0.95 8.93
C LYS A 50 -15.19 -0.60 10.17
N ASP A 51 -14.44 -1.58 10.67
CA ASP A 51 -13.65 -1.48 11.89
C ASP A 51 -12.43 -0.58 11.70
N CYS A 52 -12.27 0.38 12.61
CA CYS A 52 -11.07 1.22 12.66
C CYS A 52 -10.12 0.69 13.74
N LYS A 53 -9.00 0.11 13.30
CA LYS A 53 -7.97 -0.40 14.21
C LYS A 53 -7.10 0.76 14.69
N VAL A 54 -7.09 1.01 16.00
CA VAL A 54 -6.38 2.17 16.59
C VAL A 54 -4.87 2.00 16.48
N LEU A 55 -4.19 3.06 16.02
CA LEU A 55 -2.74 3.17 16.03
C LEU A 55 -2.31 3.70 17.41
N LYS A 56 -1.93 2.80 18.32
CA LYS A 56 -1.63 3.15 19.73
C LYS A 56 -0.24 3.76 19.91
N ASN A 57 0.72 3.39 19.06
CA ASN A 57 2.12 3.74 19.20
C ASN A 57 2.63 4.46 17.95
N VAL A 58 3.71 5.22 18.12
CA VAL A 58 4.49 5.85 17.03
C VAL A 58 4.75 4.84 15.92
N LYS A 59 5.17 3.63 16.28
CA LYS A 59 5.41 2.51 15.37
C LYS A 59 4.35 1.46 15.60
N THR A 60 3.56 1.18 14.57
CA THR A 60 2.55 0.12 14.61
C THR A 60 2.81 -0.87 13.48
N THR A 61 2.94 -2.13 13.85
CA THR A 61 3.06 -3.24 12.89
C THR A 61 1.69 -3.55 12.32
N ILE A 62 1.57 -3.54 10.99
CA ILE A 62 0.31 -3.77 10.30
C ILE A 62 0.42 -5.06 9.46
N PRO A 63 -0.47 -6.04 9.68
CA PRO A 63 -0.48 -7.30 8.96
C PRO A 63 -1.33 -7.29 7.69
N GLU A 64 -1.83 -6.15 7.23
CA GLU A 64 -2.61 -6.02 5.98
C GLU A 64 -1.86 -5.28 4.87
N GLU A 65 -2.20 -5.55 3.61
CA GLU A 65 -1.50 -5.01 2.43
C GLU A 65 -1.94 -3.61 2.05
N PHE A 66 -3.23 -3.31 2.17
CA PHE A 66 -3.78 -2.00 1.83
C PHE A 66 -4.57 -1.46 3.00
N VAL A 67 -4.19 -0.27 3.45
CA VAL A 67 -4.86 0.39 4.57
C VAL A 67 -5.11 1.86 4.27
N ARG A 68 -6.27 2.34 4.71
CA ARG A 68 -6.56 3.77 4.79
C ARG A 68 -6.32 4.23 6.21
N VAL A 69 -5.31 5.07 6.41
CA VAL A 69 -5.02 5.69 7.71
C VAL A 69 -5.80 6.99 7.81
N GLN A 70 -6.42 7.21 8.96
CA GLN A 70 -7.13 8.44 9.28
C GLN A 70 -6.75 8.88 10.70
N CYS A 71 -6.37 10.15 10.84
CA CYS A 71 -6.12 10.79 12.11
C CYS A 71 -7.10 11.95 12.30
N ILE A 72 -7.70 12.02 13.48
CA ILE A 72 -8.60 13.09 13.88
C ILE A 72 -8.07 13.81 15.10
N SER A 73 -8.28 15.12 15.17
CA SER A 73 -7.97 15.91 16.35
C SER A 73 -8.96 15.60 17.47
N THR A 74 -8.43 15.47 18.69
CA THR A 74 -9.22 15.39 19.92
C THR A 74 -9.09 16.65 20.78
N ALA A 75 -8.26 17.62 20.37
CA ALA A 75 -8.10 18.89 21.04
C ALA A 75 -9.19 19.89 20.64
N TRP A 76 -9.69 20.63 21.63
CA TRP A 76 -10.56 21.78 21.41
C TRP A 76 -9.71 22.98 20.93
N PRO A 77 -10.15 23.79 19.95
CA PRO A 77 -11.47 23.83 19.32
C PRO A 77 -11.66 22.88 18.12
N MET A 78 -10.59 22.29 17.59
CA MET A 78 -10.60 21.45 16.38
C MET A 78 -11.06 20.01 16.66
N GLN A 79 -11.95 19.79 17.63
CA GLN A 79 -12.31 18.45 18.06
C GLN A 79 -13.13 17.75 16.97
N GLY A 80 -12.61 16.64 16.44
CA GLY A 80 -13.23 15.87 15.37
C GLY A 80 -12.71 16.20 13.97
N ASP A 81 -11.89 17.24 13.83
CA ASP A 81 -11.32 17.61 12.53
C ASP A 81 -10.36 16.54 12.02
N VAL A 82 -10.40 16.29 10.70
CA VAL A 82 -9.53 15.29 10.07
C VAL A 82 -8.21 15.94 9.71
N LEU A 83 -7.17 15.60 10.47
CA LEU A 83 -5.81 16.11 10.27
C LEU A 83 -5.07 15.37 9.16
N TYR A 84 -5.32 14.06 9.03
CA TYR A 84 -4.65 13.23 8.05
C TYR A 84 -5.58 12.15 7.53
N ARG A 85 -5.58 11.93 6.22
CA ARG A 85 -6.33 10.85 5.57
C ARG A 85 -5.63 10.43 4.29
N GLN A 86 -5.03 9.24 4.28
CA GLN A 86 -4.28 8.78 3.13
C GLN A 86 -4.28 7.26 3.02
N TYR A 87 -3.95 6.77 1.82
CA TYR A 87 -3.93 5.37 1.47
C TYR A 87 -2.49 4.87 1.42
N HIS A 88 -2.21 3.81 2.18
CA HIS A 88 -0.90 3.18 2.22
C HIS A 88 -0.99 1.76 1.68
N ALA A 89 -0.13 1.46 0.70
CA ALA A 89 0.14 0.11 0.24
C ALA A 89 1.39 -0.39 0.97
N LEU A 90 1.20 -1.35 1.85
CA LEU A 90 2.24 -2.00 2.64
C LEU A 90 2.64 -3.30 1.94
N PHE A 91 3.87 -3.34 1.42
CA PHE A 91 4.37 -4.52 0.74
C PHE A 91 4.62 -5.63 1.75
N GLN A 92 3.80 -6.68 1.71
CA GLN A 92 4.05 -7.81 2.57
C GLN A 92 5.11 -8.75 1.99
N PRO A 93 6.10 -9.14 2.80
CA PRO A 93 7.04 -10.18 2.40
C PRO A 93 6.41 -11.58 2.50
N GLN A 94 5.13 -11.73 2.87
CA GLN A 94 4.43 -13.02 2.84
C GLN A 94 4.21 -13.43 1.38
N ARG A 95 5.29 -13.92 0.80
CA ARG A 95 5.35 -14.55 -0.49
C ARG A 95 4.56 -15.85 -0.39
N SER A 96 3.70 -16.11 -1.38
CA SER A 96 2.99 -17.39 -1.47
C SER A 96 3.99 -18.55 -1.33
N ALA A 97 3.53 -19.71 -0.83
CA ALA A 97 4.39 -20.88 -0.70
C ALA A 97 5.13 -21.18 -2.02
N ASN A 98 4.45 -20.98 -3.15
CA ASN A 98 5.00 -21.14 -4.49
C ASN A 98 6.13 -20.15 -4.80
N THR A 99 5.94 -18.87 -4.48
CA THR A 99 6.98 -17.83 -4.64
C THR A 99 8.18 -18.12 -3.74
N THR A 100 7.95 -18.52 -2.49
CA THR A 100 9.02 -18.90 -1.55
C THR A 100 9.82 -20.11 -2.05
N SER A 101 9.15 -21.13 -2.60
CA SER A 101 9.78 -22.30 -3.23
C SER A 101 10.61 -21.92 -4.45
N LYS A 102 10.11 -21.03 -5.31
CA LYS A 102 10.88 -20.49 -6.45
C LYS A 102 12.16 -19.81 -5.96
N ILE A 103 12.08 -18.92 -4.97
CA ILE A 103 13.26 -18.22 -4.44
C ILE A 103 14.27 -19.19 -3.83
N LYS A 104 13.80 -20.20 -3.10
CA LYS A 104 14.69 -21.25 -2.57
C LYS A 104 15.40 -21.98 -3.70
N ARG A 105 14.68 -22.40 -4.75
CA ARG A 105 15.25 -23.02 -5.96
C ARG A 105 16.32 -22.13 -6.60
N TRP A 106 16.05 -20.83 -6.79
CA TRP A 106 17.00 -19.89 -7.40
C TRP A 106 18.24 -19.62 -6.52
N LYS A 107 18.13 -19.76 -5.19
CA LYS A 107 19.29 -19.64 -4.29
C LYS A 107 20.20 -20.86 -4.29
N THR A 108 19.67 -22.04 -4.59
CA THR A 108 20.41 -23.31 -4.56
C THR A 108 20.85 -23.80 -5.93
N SER A 109 20.28 -23.25 -7.01
CA SER A 109 20.60 -23.63 -8.38
C SER A 109 21.76 -22.77 -8.91
N GLU A 110 22.95 -23.37 -9.04
CA GLU A 110 24.08 -22.74 -9.74
C GLU A 110 23.88 -22.72 -11.27
N LYS A 111 23.00 -23.58 -11.79
CA LYS A 111 22.75 -23.75 -13.25
C LYS A 111 21.68 -22.82 -13.81
N GLU A 112 20.79 -22.32 -12.96
CA GLU A 112 19.72 -21.39 -13.34
C GLU A 112 19.86 -20.18 -12.41
N ALA A 113 20.65 -19.19 -12.80
CA ALA A 113 20.67 -17.90 -12.11
C ALA A 113 19.33 -17.18 -12.34
N PRO A 114 18.77 -16.47 -11.35
CA PRO A 114 17.54 -15.71 -11.55
C PRO A 114 17.73 -14.70 -12.70
N PRO A 115 16.68 -14.44 -13.50
CA PRO A 115 16.79 -13.48 -14.58
C PRO A 115 17.13 -12.09 -14.03
N ASN A 116 18.06 -11.40 -14.69
CA ASN A 116 18.35 -10.01 -14.39
C ASN A 116 17.10 -9.17 -14.73
N VAL A 117 16.56 -8.48 -13.73
CA VAL A 117 15.38 -7.62 -13.91
C VAL A 117 15.86 -6.19 -14.10
N PHE A 118 15.57 -5.62 -15.27
CA PHE A 118 15.75 -4.19 -15.53
C PHE A 118 14.39 -3.51 -15.49
N VAL A 119 14.18 -2.65 -14.49
CA VAL A 119 12.96 -1.84 -14.39
C VAL A 119 13.26 -0.47 -14.99
N LEU A 120 12.56 -0.14 -16.08
CA LEU A 120 12.65 1.16 -16.73
C LEU A 120 11.38 1.94 -16.45
N GLY A 121 11.49 3.00 -15.65
CA GLY A 121 10.44 3.99 -15.49
C GLY A 121 10.58 5.06 -16.57
N ILE A 122 9.49 5.36 -17.28
CA ILE A 122 9.43 6.46 -18.25
C ILE A 122 8.48 7.49 -17.67
N ASP A 123 9.00 8.68 -17.39
CA ASP A 123 8.19 9.74 -16.80
C ASP A 123 7.18 10.30 -17.81
N SER A 124 5.96 10.53 -17.33
CA SER A 124 4.83 11.25 -17.94
C SER A 124 4.65 11.23 -19.46
N MET A 125 4.94 10.10 -20.14
CA MET A 125 4.69 9.99 -21.57
C MET A 125 3.31 9.36 -21.86
N SER A 126 2.48 10.03 -22.67
CA SER A 126 1.21 9.45 -23.11
C SER A 126 1.45 8.21 -23.98
N SER A 127 0.55 7.23 -23.93
CA SER A 127 0.65 6.00 -24.73
C SER A 127 0.73 6.27 -26.23
N ALA A 128 0.03 7.31 -26.71
CA ALA A 128 0.12 7.77 -28.09
C ALA A 128 1.52 8.30 -28.45
N ASN A 129 2.16 9.06 -27.54
CA ASN A 129 3.50 9.58 -27.77
C ASN A 129 4.56 8.48 -27.64
N PHE A 130 4.40 7.54 -26.70
CA PHE A 130 5.25 6.35 -26.56
C PHE A 130 5.29 5.55 -27.87
N GLY A 131 4.14 5.33 -28.50
CA GLY A 131 4.07 4.63 -29.78
C GLY A 131 4.70 5.39 -30.97
N ARG A 132 4.97 6.70 -30.85
CA ARG A 132 5.65 7.50 -31.88
C ARG A 132 7.14 7.60 -31.63
N THR A 133 7.56 7.82 -30.39
CA THR A 133 8.97 8.03 -30.01
C THR A 133 9.73 6.72 -29.79
N MET A 134 9.02 5.64 -29.45
CA MET A 134 9.60 4.30 -29.26
C MET A 134 8.95 3.28 -30.20
N PRO A 135 9.13 3.36 -31.53
CA PRO A 135 8.46 2.47 -32.46
C PRO A 135 8.91 1.00 -32.34
N LYS A 136 10.13 0.76 -31.85
CA LYS A 136 10.69 -0.60 -31.64
C LYS A 136 10.17 -1.31 -30.38
N THR A 137 9.39 -0.64 -29.54
CA THR A 137 8.81 -1.23 -28.32
C THR A 137 7.34 -1.65 -28.50
N LYS A 138 6.76 -1.47 -29.69
CA LYS A 138 5.44 -2.02 -30.02
C LYS A 138 5.56 -3.54 -30.20
N GLN A 139 4.83 -4.29 -29.36
CA GLN A 139 4.58 -5.72 -29.56
C GLN A 139 3.47 -5.93 -30.60
#